data_AF-A0A4Q3YMF5-F1
#
_entry.id   AF-A0A4Q3YMF5-F1
#
_cell.length_a   1.000
_cell.length_b   1.000
_cell.length_c   1.000
_cell.angle_alpha   90.00
_cell.angle_beta   90.00
_cell.angle_gamma   90.00
#
_symmetry.space_group_name_H-M   'P 1'
#
loop_
_entity.id
_entity.type
_entity.pdbx_description
1 polymer ?
#
loop_
_entity_poly.entity_id
_entity_poly.type
_entity_poly.pdbx_seq_one_letter_code
_entity_poly.pdbx_strand_id
1 'polypeptide(L)' 'MSKRMSKTLAAEIADRTLAVLNPQNRIVALGAALQRHGFPGAVAPPDGTFTDRAALISWLQATYATKD' A
#
# COMPACT_ATOMS: atom_id res chain seq x y z
N MET A 1 -16.29 12.87 -0.39
CA MET A 1 -15.99 11.95 0.73
C MET A 1 -14.60 11.38 0.52
N SER A 2 -13.62 11.97 1.19
CA SER A 2 -12.22 11.56 1.08
C SER A 2 -12.04 10.25 1.86
N LYS A 3 -11.82 9.16 1.12
CA LYS A 3 -11.77 7.80 1.68
C LYS A 3 -10.46 7.65 2.47
N ARG A 4 -10.56 7.64 3.80
CA ARG A 4 -9.43 7.33 4.68
C ARG A 4 -9.14 5.84 4.65
N MET A 5 -7.85 5.49 4.61
CA MET A 5 -7.42 4.10 4.66
C MET A 5 -7.43 3.57 6.09
N SER A 6 -8.27 2.57 6.36
CA SER A 6 -8.30 1.89 7.67
C SER A 6 -7.04 1.03 7.87
N LYS A 7 -6.60 0.89 9.12
CA LYS A 7 -5.45 0.07 9.52
C LYS A 7 -5.57 -1.38 9.03
N THR A 8 -6.77 -1.96 9.09
CA THR A 8 -7.05 -3.32 8.59
C THR A 8 -6.80 -3.43 7.09
N LEU A 9 -7.29 -2.46 6.32
CA LEU A 9 -7.13 -2.45 4.87
C LEU A 9 -5.67 -2.23 4.45
N ALA A 10 -4.94 -1.37 5.16
CA ALA A 10 -3.51 -1.19 4.97
C ALA A 10 -2.74 -2.49 5.24
N ALA A 11 -3.13 -3.23 6.29
CA ALA A 11 -2.53 -4.53 6.60
C ALA A 11 -2.81 -5.57 5.51
N GLU A 12 -4.02 -5.64 4.97
CA GLU A 12 -4.36 -6.57 3.88
C GLU A 12 -3.60 -6.26 2.59
N ILE A 13 -3.52 -4.98 2.20
CA ILE A 13 -2.78 -4.56 1.01
C ILE A 13 -1.28 -4.84 1.18
N ALA A 14 -0.73 -4.58 2.38
CA ALA A 14 0.66 -4.88 2.68
C ALA A 14 0.95 -6.38 2.58
N ASP A 15 0.10 -7.23 3.15
CA ASP A 15 0.24 -8.68 3.11
C ASP A 15 0.23 -9.22 1.68
N ARG A 16 -0.76 -8.79 0.88
CA ARG A 16 -0.87 -9.17 -0.53
C ARG A 16 0.31 -8.71 -1.37
N THR A 17 0.87 -7.55 -1.04
CA THR A 17 2.04 -6.99 -1.73
C THR A 17 3.31 -7.77 -1.38
N LEU A 18 3.50 -8.13 -0.10
CA LEU A 18 4.66 -8.90 0.36
C LEU A 18 4.60 -10.37 -0.03
N ALA A 19 3.40 -10.93 -0.26
CA ALA A 19 3.23 -12.26 -0.84
C ALA A 19 3.80 -12.38 -2.27
N VAL A 20 4.04 -11.25 -2.96
CA VAL A 20 4.67 -11.26 -4.28
C VAL A 20 6.17 -11.51 -4.13
N LEU A 21 6.60 -12.68 -4.60
CA LEU A 21 7.99 -13.14 -4.52
C LEU A 21 8.94 -12.25 -5.34
N ASN A 22 8.51 -11.83 -6.54
CA ASN A 22 9.33 -10.96 -7.38
C ASN A 22 9.24 -9.50 -6.88
N PRO A 23 10.34 -8.92 -6.37
CA PRO A 23 10.36 -7.55 -5.86
C PRO A 23 9.96 -6.52 -6.92
N GLN A 24 10.28 -6.76 -8.20
CA GLN A 24 9.91 -5.86 -9.30
C GLN A 24 8.40 -5.78 -9.50
N ASN A 25 7.69 -6.86 -9.18
CA ASN A 25 6.24 -6.95 -9.33
C ASN A 25 5.47 -6.42 -8.11
N ARG A 26 6.16 -6.16 -6.98
CA ARG A 26 5.52 -5.65 -5.75
C ARG A 26 4.86 -4.29 -5.98
N ILE A 27 5.52 -3.39 -6.72
CA ILE A 27 4.96 -2.07 -7.07
C ILE A 27 3.68 -2.21 -7.88
N VAL A 28 3.67 -3.11 -8.87
CA VAL A 28 2.49 -3.34 -9.72
C VAL A 28 1.35 -3.95 -8.90
N ALA A 29 1.64 -4.92 -8.05
CA ALA A 29 0.65 -5.54 -7.17
C ALA A 29 0.07 -4.55 -6.15
N LEU A 30 0.91 -3.69 -5.58
CA LEU A 30 0.50 -2.61 -4.68
C LEU A 30 -0.45 -1.63 -5.40
N GLY A 31 -0.06 -1.16 -6.58
CA GLY A 31 -0.88 -0.27 -7.41
C GLY A 31 -2.24 -0.89 -7.76
N ALA A 32 -2.25 -2.15 -8.19
CA ALA A 32 -3.47 -2.88 -8.51
C ALA A 32 -4.37 -3.08 -7.27
N ALA A 33 -3.79 -3.37 -6.10
CA ALA A 33 -4.55 -3.52 -4.86
C ALA A 33 -5.18 -2.17 -4.45
N LEU A 34 -4.42 -1.08 -4.52
CA LEU A 34 -4.93 0.26 -4.19
C LEU A 34 -6.05 0.70 -5.12
N GLN A 35 -5.89 0.51 -6.43
CA GLN A 35 -6.94 0.79 -7.41
C GLN A 35 -8.22 0.01 -7.12
N ARG A 36 -8.13 -1.28 -6.78
CA ARG A 36 -9.29 -2.11 -6.41
C ARG A 36 -10.05 -1.57 -5.20
N HIS A 37 -9.34 -0.98 -4.24
CA HIS A 37 -9.93 -0.42 -3.04
C HIS A 37 -10.39 1.05 -3.21
N GLY A 38 -10.20 1.63 -4.40
CA GLY A 38 -10.59 3.01 -4.72
C GLY A 38 -9.59 4.06 -4.23
N PHE A 39 -8.35 3.67 -3.96
CA PHE A 39 -7.27 4.59 -3.67
C PHE A 39 -6.56 4.95 -4.99
N PRO A 40 -6.24 6.24 -5.21
CA PRO A 40 -5.47 6.63 -6.38
C PRO A 40 -4.13 5.90 -6.36
N GLY A 41 -3.68 5.42 -7.52
CA GLY A 41 -2.52 4.54 -7.66
C GLY A 41 -1.34 5.02 -6.83
N ALA A 42 -0.72 4.10 -6.08
CA ALA A 42 0.42 4.40 -5.23
C ALA A 42 1.53 5.09 -6.02
N VAL A 43 2.00 6.22 -5.50
CA VAL A 43 3.38 6.64 -5.73
C VAL A 43 4.27 5.50 -5.24
N ALA A 44 5.31 5.16 -6.00
CA ALA A 44 6.25 4.12 -5.58
C ALA A 44 6.78 4.44 -4.18
N PRO A 45 6.57 3.57 -3.17
CA PRO A 45 7.10 3.81 -1.84
C PRO A 45 8.64 3.77 -1.88
N PRO A 46 9.31 4.41 -0.91
CA PRO A 46 10.77 4.44 -0.87
C PRO A 46 11.38 3.03 -0.82
N ASP A 47 12.60 2.91 -1.35
CA ASP A 47 13.33 1.65 -1.37
C ASP A 47 13.45 1.06 0.05
N GLY A 48 13.26 -0.25 0.19
CA GLY A 48 13.17 -0.93 1.49
C GLY A 48 11.78 -0.94 2.16
N THR A 49 10.78 -0.20 1.65
CA THR A 49 9.40 -0.28 2.19
C THR A 49 8.74 -1.63 1.88
N PHE A 50 9.16 -2.30 0.80
CA PHE A 50 8.69 -3.63 0.42
C PHE A 50 9.39 -4.79 1.13
N THR A 51 10.30 -4.51 2.08
CA THR A 51 10.96 -5.54 2.90
C THR A 51 10.41 -5.61 4.31
N ASP A 52 9.71 -4.57 4.78
CA ASP A 52 9.12 -4.55 6.10
C ASP A 52 7.61 -4.29 6.05
N ARG A 53 6.85 -5.19 6.68
CA ARG A 53 5.38 -5.11 6.73
C ARG A 53 4.91 -3.89 7.50
N ALA A 54 5.56 -3.55 8.61
CA ALA A 54 5.14 -2.42 9.44
C ALA A 54 5.43 -1.08 8.72
N ALA A 55 6.56 -0.97 8.03
CA ALA A 55 6.92 0.17 7.20
C ALA A 55 5.90 0.39 6.07
N LEU A 56 5.51 -0.68 5.35
CA LEU A 56 4.51 -0.59 4.29
C LEU A 56 3.13 -0.16 4.82
N ILE A 57 2.71 -0.71 5.95
CA ILE A 57 1.44 -0.33 6.61
C ILE A 57 1.47 1.13 7.08
N SER A 58 2.60 1.56 7.66
CA SER A 58 2.79 2.93 8.14
C SER A 58 2.77 3.92 6.97
N TRP A 59 3.47 3.59 5.88
CA TRP A 59 3.47 4.38 4.65
C TRP A 59 2.06 4.48 4.05
N LEU A 60 1.36 3.34 3.90
CA LEU A 60 -0.02 3.29 3.39
C LEU A 60 -0.97 4.18 4.22
N GLN A 61 -0.86 4.11 5.54
CA GLN A 61 -1.62 4.99 6.42
C GLN A 61 -1.21 6.45 6.24
N ALA A 62 0.09 6.79 6.24
CA ALA A 62 0.53 8.17 6.06
C ALA A 62 0.09 8.77 4.71
N THR A 63 0.18 7.99 3.63
CA THR A 63 -0.18 8.40 2.26
C THR A 63 -1.69 8.59 2.08
N TYR A 64 -2.51 7.78 2.75
CA TYR A 64 -3.97 7.76 2.53
C TYR A 64 -4.82 8.10 3.77
N ALA A 65 -4.21 8.52 4.88
CA ALA A 65 -4.92 9.06 6.06
C ALA A 65 -5.28 10.55 5.89
N THR A 66 -4.49 11.29 5.11
CA THR A 66 -4.69 12.71 4.82
C THR A 66 -5.10 12.90 3.36
N LYS A 67 -6.36 12.64 3.08
CA LYS A 67 -7.01 13.37 2.01
C LYS A 67 -8.19 14.02 2.68
N ASP A 68 -8.04 15.29 3.01
CA ASP A 68 -9.15 16.21 3.27
C ASP A 68 -9.56 16.75 1.90
#